data_AF-A0A382PZ79-F1
#
_entry.id   AF-A0A382PZ79-F1
#
_cell.length_a   1.000
_cell.length_b   1.000
_cell.length_c   1.000
_cell.angle_alpha   90.00
_cell.angle_beta   90.00
_cell.angle_gamma   90.00
#
_symmetry.space_group_name_H-M   'P 1'
#
loop_
_entity.id
_entity.type
_entity.pdbx_description
1 polymer ?
#
loop_
_entity_poly.entity_id
_entity_poly.type
_entity_poly.pdbx_seq_one_letter_code
_entity_poly.pdbx_strand_id
1 'polypeptide(L)'
;MNTLISNECCRTVEKFCLQAFLVSIGLLLFCFFVLLVVGWDSVAGIHGAMLGIEEVRMEQFTYDVKMLYYLLMGAFKLAAFLLFGIPWLILRFSSAFRVKS
;
A
#
# COMPACT_ATOMS: atom_id res chain seq x y z
N MET A 1 33.37 -12.75 14.43
CA MET A 1 32.46 -13.51 13.55
C MET A 1 31.01 -13.04 13.66
N ASN A 2 30.47 -12.78 14.85
CA ASN A 2 29.07 -12.35 15.04
C ASN A 2 28.71 -10.96 14.46
N THR A 3 29.64 -10.02 14.41
CA THR A 3 29.38 -8.63 13.96
C THR A 3 29.21 -8.51 12.43
N LEU A 4 29.99 -9.29 11.67
CA LEU A 4 29.92 -9.32 10.20
C LEU A 4 28.59 -9.90 9.71
N ILE A 5 28.16 -11.03 10.30
CA ILE A 5 26.89 -11.70 9.96
C ILE A 5 25.68 -10.80 10.33
N SER A 6 25.75 -10.11 11.46
CA SER A 6 24.70 -9.17 11.89
C SER A 6 24.57 -7.98 10.92
N ASN A 7 25.68 -7.45 10.42
CA ASN A 7 25.69 -6.33 9.48
C ASN A 7 25.14 -6.73 8.09
N GLU A 8 25.52 -7.90 7.59
CA GLU A 8 24.98 -8.42 6.32
C GLU A 8 23.48 -8.71 6.40
N CYS A 9 23.00 -9.24 7.52
CA CYS A 9 21.58 -9.42 7.79
C CYS A 9 20.84 -8.07 7.79
N CYS A 10 21.32 -7.08 8.54
CA CYS A 10 20.71 -5.74 8.57
C CYS A 10 20.64 -5.11 7.17
N ARG A 11 21.72 -5.21 6.39
CA ARG A 11 21.77 -4.69 5.01
C ARG A 11 20.81 -5.42 4.07
N THR A 12 20.60 -6.72 4.27
CA THR A 12 19.65 -7.52 3.48
C THR A 12 18.21 -7.12 3.81
N VAL A 13 17.90 -6.98 5.10
CA VAL A 13 16.58 -6.51 5.55
C VAL A 13 16.31 -5.08 5.09
N GLU A 14 17.29 -4.18 5.16
CA GLU A 14 17.18 -2.80 4.64
C GLU A 14 16.77 -2.79 3.17
N LYS A 15 17.46 -3.57 2.32
CA LYS A 15 17.15 -3.69 0.89
C LYS A 15 15.75 -4.25 0.66
N PHE A 16 15.37 -5.29 1.39
CA PHE A 16 14.04 -5.88 1.30
C PHE A 16 12.96 -4.86 1.67
N CYS A 17 13.09 -4.16 2.80
CA CYS A 17 12.15 -3.14 3.23
C CYS A 17 12.03 -2.02 2.19
N LEU A 18 13.13 -1.56 1.59
CA LEU A 18 13.08 -0.56 0.53
C LEU A 18 12.33 -1.08 -0.70
N GLN A 19 12.65 -2.28 -1.17
CA GLN A 19 12.02 -2.88 -2.36
C GLN A 19 10.52 -3.09 -2.13
N ALA A 20 10.14 -3.69 -0.99
CA ALA A 20 8.74 -3.90 -0.63
C ALA A 20 7.97 -2.58 -0.51
N PHE A 21 8.62 -1.53 0.03
CA PHE A 21 8.02 -0.20 0.12
C PHE A 21 7.80 0.43 -1.26
N LEU A 22 8.77 0.34 -2.16
CA LEU A 22 8.65 0.84 -3.54
C LEU A 22 7.58 0.09 -4.33
N VAL A 23 7.51 -1.23 -4.20
CA VAL A 23 6.45 -2.05 -4.81
C VAL A 23 5.07 -1.63 -4.27
N SER A 24 4.95 -1.41 -2.96
CA SER A 24 3.71 -0.94 -2.35
C SER A 24 3.29 0.43 -2.88
N ILE A 25 4.23 1.38 -3.02
CA ILE A 25 3.96 2.69 -3.63
C ILE A 25 3.55 2.54 -5.10
N GLY A 26 4.23 1.70 -5.87
CA GLY A 26 3.88 1.43 -7.25
C GLY A 26 2.46 0.88 -7.40
N LEU A 27 2.08 -0.06 -6.54
CA LEU A 27 0.72 -0.60 -6.49
C LEU A 27 -0.31 0.48 -6.11
N LEU A 28 0.00 1.33 -5.13
CA LEU A 28 -0.86 2.46 -4.73
C LEU A 28 -1.10 3.43 -5.89
N LEU A 29 -0.05 3.77 -6.64
CA LEU A 29 -0.14 4.65 -7.81
C LEU A 29 -0.92 3.99 -8.95
N PHE A 30 -0.71 2.70 -9.18
CA PHE A 30 -1.47 1.93 -10.17
C PHE A 30 -2.97 1.92 -9.84
N CYS A 31 -3.32 1.59 -8.60
CA CYS A 31 -4.69 1.61 -8.11
C CYS A 31 -5.33 3.00 -8.23
N PHE A 32 -4.59 4.06 -7.90
CA PHE A 32 -5.05 5.43 -8.08
C PHE A 32 -5.27 5.80 -9.55
N PHE A 33 -4.38 5.37 -10.45
CA PHE A 33 -4.53 5.59 -11.88
C PHE A 33 -5.74 4.84 -12.45
N VAL A 34 -5.95 3.58 -12.04
CA VAL A 34 -7.13 2.79 -12.42
C VAL A 34 -8.42 3.49 -11.99
N LEU A 35 -8.47 4.01 -10.75
CA LEU A 35 -9.61 4.80 -10.28
C LEU A 35 -9.91 6.01 -11.18
N LEU A 36 -8.87 6.73 -11.61
CA LEU A 36 -9.03 7.94 -12.43
C LEU A 36 -9.41 7.65 -13.87
N VAL A 37 -8.90 6.55 -14.45
CA VAL A 37 -8.99 6.31 -15.90
C VAL A 37 -10.10 5.35 -16.29
N VAL A 38 -10.41 4.34 -15.46
CA VAL A 38 -11.31 3.23 -15.86
C VAL A 38 -12.80 3.56 -15.61
N GLY A 39 -13.12 4.73 -15.06
CA GLY A 39 -14.52 5.11 -14.82
C GLY A 39 -15.16 4.20 -13.76
N TRP A 40 -14.66 4.30 -12.52
CA TRP A 40 -15.07 3.46 -11.38
C TRP A 40 -16.59 3.36 -11.19
N ASP A 41 -17.32 4.43 -11.51
CA ASP A 41 -18.77 4.48 -11.40
C ASP A 41 -19.47 3.48 -12.36
N SER A 42 -18.88 3.20 -13.53
CA SER A 42 -19.39 2.17 -14.45
C SER A 42 -19.18 0.75 -13.89
N VAL A 43 -18.01 0.49 -13.32
CA VAL A 43 -17.71 -0.82 -12.70
C VAL A 43 -18.59 -1.07 -11.47
N ALA A 44 -18.76 -0.04 -10.64
CA ALA A 44 -19.65 -0.10 -9.48
C ALA A 44 -21.11 -0.29 -9.92
N GLY A 45 -21.58 0.40 -10.95
CA GLY A 45 -22.92 0.22 -11.50
C GLY A 45 -23.18 -1.20 -12.02
N ILE A 46 -22.22 -1.80 -12.72
CA ILE A 46 -22.32 -3.20 -13.20
C ILE A 46 -22.43 -4.17 -12.00
N HIS A 47 -21.58 -4.00 -10.98
CA HIS A 47 -21.62 -4.85 -9.78
C HIS A 47 -22.92 -4.66 -8.99
N GLY A 48 -23.38 -3.41 -8.84
CA GLY A 48 -24.65 -3.10 -8.20
C GLY A 48 -25.83 -3.75 -8.92
N ALA A 49 -25.86 -3.69 -10.25
CA ALA A 49 -26.88 -4.34 -11.06
C ALA A 49 -26.85 -5.87 -10.91
N MET A 50 -25.66 -6.48 -10.90
CA MET A 50 -25.50 -7.93 -10.65
C MET A 50 -25.97 -8.36 -9.25
N LEU A 51 -25.82 -7.48 -8.26
CA LEU A 51 -26.29 -7.70 -6.89
C LEU A 51 -27.79 -7.39 -6.70
N GLY A 52 -28.49 -6.99 -7.76
CA GLY A 52 -29.91 -6.65 -7.71
C GLY A 52 -30.22 -5.34 -6.98
N ILE A 53 -29.28 -4.40 -6.94
CA ILE A 53 -29.51 -3.07 -6.39
C ILE A 53 -30.47 -2.32 -7.32
N GLU A 54 -31.58 -1.85 -6.75
CA GLU A 54 -32.55 -1.00 -7.46
C GLU A 54 -31.87 0.27 -7.98
N GLU A 55 -32.27 0.73 -9.17
CA GLU A 55 -31.67 1.92 -9.81
C GLU A 55 -31.71 3.16 -8.90
N VAL A 56 -32.80 3.34 -8.14
CA VAL A 56 -32.95 4.45 -7.18
C VAL A 56 -31.90 4.43 -6.05
N ARG A 57 -31.30 3.27 -5.76
CA ARG A 57 -30.23 3.10 -4.76
C ARG A 57 -28.84 3.01 -5.38
N MET A 58 -28.72 3.01 -6.71
CA MET A 58 -27.46 2.75 -7.41
C MET A 58 -26.41 3.84 -7.17
N GLU A 59 -26.85 5.10 -7.06
CA GLU A 59 -25.96 6.23 -6.76
C GLU A 59 -25.35 6.09 -5.36
N GLN A 60 -26.17 5.77 -4.36
CA GLN A 60 -25.70 5.54 -2.99
C GLN A 60 -24.76 4.34 -2.91
N PHE A 61 -25.10 3.23 -3.58
CA PHE A 61 -24.23 2.06 -3.66
C PHE A 61 -22.87 2.40 -4.27
N THR A 62 -22.85 3.14 -5.38
CA THR A 62 -21.62 3.57 -6.06
C THR A 62 -20.76 4.45 -5.15
N TYR A 63 -21.39 5.36 -4.41
CA TYR A 63 -20.72 6.19 -3.41
C TYR A 63 -20.09 5.35 -2.29
N ASP A 64 -20.83 4.40 -1.72
CA ASP A 64 -20.36 3.54 -0.63
C ASP A 64 -19.18 2.66 -1.07
N VAL A 65 -19.25 2.08 -2.28
CA VAL A 65 -18.13 1.31 -2.85
C VAL A 65 -16.89 2.19 -3.02
N LYS A 66 -17.05 3.43 -3.46
CA LYS A 66 -15.95 4.38 -3.60
C LYS A 66 -15.33 4.74 -2.25
N MET A 67 -16.16 4.96 -1.22
CA MET A 67 -15.69 5.22 0.14
C MET A 67 -14.95 4.02 0.74
N LEU A 68 -15.47 2.80 0.54
CA LEU A 68 -14.83 1.57 0.99
C LEU A 68 -13.46 1.40 0.34
N TYR A 69 -13.35 1.71 -0.96
CA TYR A 69 -12.08 1.65 -1.67
C TYR A 69 -11.07 2.68 -1.14
N TYR A 70 -11.49 3.93 -0.90
CA TYR A 70 -10.62 4.93 -0.29
C TYR A 70 -10.11 4.52 1.10
N LEU A 71 -10.98 3.93 1.92
CA LEU A 71 -10.59 3.40 3.23
C LEU A 71 -9.55 2.29 3.09
N LEU A 72 -9.78 1.33 2.18
CA LEU A 72 -8.85 0.23 1.91
C LEU A 72 -7.49 0.75 1.44
N MET A 73 -7.47 1.73 0.53
CA MET A 73 -6.24 2.37 0.05
C MET A 73 -5.51 3.12 1.16
N GLY A 74 -6.24 3.80 2.04
CA GLY A 74 -5.69 4.45 3.22
C GLY A 74 -5.04 3.45 4.18
N ALA A 75 -5.72 2.35 4.48
CA ALA A 75 -5.20 1.28 5.33
C ALA A 75 -3.97 0.61 4.71
N PHE A 76 -3.99 0.32 3.41
CA PHE A 76 -2.85 -0.25 2.70
C PHE A 76 -1.64 0.69 2.71
N LYS A 77 -1.85 1.99 2.44
CA LYS A 77 -0.81 3.01 2.56
C LYS A 77 -0.20 3.00 3.96
N LEU A 78 -1.03 3.04 5.00
CA LEU A 78 -0.56 3.01 6.38
C LEU A 78 0.27 1.75 6.67
N ALA A 79 -0.22 0.58 6.26
CA ALA A 79 0.49 -0.69 6.42
C ALA A 79 1.85 -0.69 5.70
N ALA A 80 1.93 -0.17 4.47
CA ALA A 80 3.17 -0.09 3.73
C ALA A 80 4.23 0.77 4.45
N PHE A 81 3.81 1.90 5.04
CA PHE A 81 4.70 2.73 5.86
C PHE A 81 5.10 2.03 7.16
N LEU A 82 4.16 1.42 7.89
CA LEU A 82 4.44 0.75 9.15
C LEU A 82 5.36 -0.47 9.00
N LEU A 83 5.12 -1.30 7.98
CA LEU A 83 5.82 -2.57 7.80
C LEU A 83 7.13 -2.44 7.02
N PHE A 84 7.26 -1.45 6.14
CA PHE A 84 8.42 -1.35 5.25
C PHE A 84 9.10 0.02 5.31
N GLY A 85 8.33 1.11 5.27
CA GLY A 85 8.89 2.47 5.27
C GLY A 85 9.65 2.80 6.57
N ILE A 86 9.00 2.63 7.73
CA ILE A 86 9.59 2.91 9.05
C ILE A 86 10.77 1.97 9.33
N PRO A 87 10.67 0.64 9.17
CA PRO A 87 11.81 -0.25 9.34
C PRO A 87 12.99 0.11 8.43
N TRP A 88 12.74 0.46 7.17
CA TRP A 88 13.80 0.94 6.27
C TRP A 88 14.47 2.22 6.80
N LEU A 89 13.70 3.22 7.24
CA LEU A 89 14.24 4.46 7.81
C LEU A 89 15.09 4.18 9.05
N ILE A 90 14.62 3.33 9.95
CA ILE A 90 15.34 2.95 11.17
C ILE A 90 16.66 2.27 10.80
N LEU A 91 16.64 1.28 9.90
CA LEU A 91 17.85 0.56 9.49
C LEU A 91 18.84 1.49 8.77
N ARG A 92 18.36 2.42 7.94
CA ARG A 92 19.20 3.34 7.17
C ARG A 92 19.84 4.43 8.03
N PHE A 93 19.09 4.98 8.99
CA PHE A 93 19.48 6.21 9.70
C PHE A 93 19.85 6.01 11.18
N SER A 94 19.47 4.90 11.81
CA SER A 94 19.83 4.66 13.20
C SER A 94 21.33 4.40 13.35
N SER A 95 21.95 5.08 14.31
CA SER A 95 23.33 4.84 14.73
C SER A 95 23.50 3.49 15.41
N ALA A 96 22.43 2.90 15.96
CA ALA A 96 22.47 1.61 16.63
C ALA A 96 22.80 0.44 15.67
N PHE A 97 22.48 0.60 14.38
CA PHE A 97 22.73 -0.41 13.34
C PHE A 97 23.92 -0.05 12.43
N ARG A 98 24.53 1.12 12.61
CA ARG A 98 25.75 1.53 11.91
C ARG A 98 26.98 1.33 12.81
N VAL A 99 27.71 0.25 12.56
CA VAL A 99 29.09 0.15 13.05
C VAL A 99 29.90 1.22 12.31
N LYS A 100 30.48 2.18 13.04
CA LYS A 100 31.47 3.11 12.48
C LYS A 100 32.65 2.26 12.00
N SER A 101 32.80 2.18 10.68
CA SER A 101 34.06 1.79 10.03
C SER A 101 35.12 2.85 10.27
#